data_AF-A0A016RWW5-F1
#
_entry.id   AF-A0A016RWW5-F1
#
_cell.length_a   1.000
_cell.length_b   1.000
_cell.length_c   1.000
_cell.angle_alpha   90.00
_cell.angle_beta   90.00
_cell.angle_gamma   90.00
#
_symmetry.space_group_name_H-M   'P 1'
#
loop_
_entity.id
_entity.type
_entity.pdbx_description
1 polymer ?
#
loop_
_entity_poly.entity_id
_entity_poly.type
_entity_poly.pdbx_seq_one_letter_code
_entity_poly.pdbx_strand_id
1 'polypeptide(L)'
;MSKEAVRLKEEGNVCFREKRYHKAIELYSQSLQVEQSATVLGIFHIFLAVFILHRGAASYFCTLHESESWIQTLQDVLPFLGYIHKCLCLANRAQSHLNLEQWAKAIMDCNRALEIDSKMEKVLYRRAQALEKIGLKASAHKDLERCLEIAPSSAVKAMIEKLANKQDAEVIDVPCVEKGDEIRSDSDFVEIAIDIPRQSVEKVEESAAQSSEDAAVPNEVTQFRVPTTLRQFSKDYRELERLPPENFAKYFLSIPTTIYSSLFGELMETEMVSRLIRGLIKLLESSSVTAAEVSECLLHLADVPRFELLVMFLGDDEKKDLASICLHLTESDAVFIREKYHLEDE
;
A
#
# COMPACT_ATOMS: atom_id res chain seq x y z
N MET A 1 -18.43 -0.66 19.85
CA MET A 1 -19.61 -1.21 19.16
C MET A 1 -20.81 -1.23 20.08
N SER A 2 -21.78 -0.36 19.80
CA SER A 2 -23.11 -0.42 20.41
C SER A 2 -23.79 -1.76 20.08
N LYS A 3 -24.57 -2.32 21.00
CA LYS A 3 -25.32 -3.57 20.77
C LYS A 3 -26.23 -3.46 19.54
N GLU A 4 -26.74 -2.26 19.25
CA GLU A 4 -27.58 -1.99 18.09
C GLU A 4 -26.79 -1.97 16.79
N ALA A 5 -25.59 -1.40 16.78
CA ALA A 5 -24.70 -1.43 15.62
C ALA A 5 -24.29 -2.87 15.24
N VAL A 6 -23.99 -3.71 16.24
CA VAL A 6 -23.67 -5.14 16.02
C VAL A 6 -24.86 -5.89 15.41
N ARG A 7 -26.08 -5.64 15.90
CA ARG A 7 -27.29 -6.27 15.35
C ARG A 7 -27.49 -5.91 13.87
N LEU A 8 -27.42 -4.61 13.55
CA LEU A 8 -27.55 -4.12 12.17
C LEU A 8 -26.47 -4.69 11.25
N LYS A 9 -25.24 -4.87 11.76
CA LYS A 9 -24.16 -5.58 11.05
C LYS A 9 -24.54 -7.01 10.70
N GLU A 10 -25.03 -7.76 11.68
CA GLU A 10 -25.35 -9.17 11.51
C GLU A 10 -26.53 -9.37 10.56
N GLU A 11 -27.54 -8.49 10.63
CA GLU A 11 -28.64 -8.44 9.67
C GLU A 11 -28.14 -8.11 8.25
N GLY A 12 -27.20 -7.17 8.12
CA GLY A 12 -26.53 -6.87 6.86
C GLY A 12 -25.78 -8.08 6.29
N ASN A 13 -25.07 -8.82 7.14
CA ASN A 13 -24.35 -10.05 6.77
C ASN A 13 -25.30 -11.16 6.28
N VAL A 14 -26.49 -11.27 6.86
CA VAL A 14 -27.54 -12.20 6.39
C VAL A 14 -28.02 -11.77 5.00
N CYS A 15 -28.39 -10.51 4.83
CA CYS A 15 -28.83 -9.98 3.54
C CYS A 15 -27.77 -10.16 2.44
N PHE A 16 -26.49 -10.08 2.80
CA PHE A 16 -25.38 -10.34 1.88
C PHE A 16 -25.31 -11.78 1.42
N ARG A 17 -25.41 -12.74 2.35
CA ARG A 17 -25.40 -14.17 2.00
C ARG A 17 -26.55 -14.52 1.06
N GLU A 18 -27.66 -13.79 1.17
CA GLU A 18 -28.82 -13.88 0.28
C GLU A 18 -28.69 -13.09 -1.04
N LYS A 19 -27.54 -12.46 -1.31
CA LYS A 19 -27.28 -11.60 -2.48
C LYS A 19 -28.18 -10.36 -2.57
N ARG A 20 -28.79 -9.93 -1.47
CA ARG A 20 -29.62 -8.72 -1.38
C ARG A 20 -28.75 -7.50 -1.02
N TYR A 21 -27.88 -7.13 -1.96
CA TYR A 21 -26.80 -6.18 -1.69
C TYR A 21 -27.28 -4.78 -1.30
N HIS A 22 -28.33 -4.26 -1.93
CA HIS A 22 -28.88 -2.93 -1.61
C HIS A 22 -29.35 -2.84 -0.15
N LYS A 23 -30.06 -3.87 0.34
CA LYS A 23 -30.53 -3.90 1.73
C LYS A 23 -29.38 -4.14 2.71
N ALA A 24 -28.38 -4.93 2.32
CA ALA A 24 -27.18 -5.12 3.12
C ALA A 24 -26.43 -3.79 3.34
N ILE A 25 -26.25 -2.99 2.28
CA ILE A 25 -25.61 -1.67 2.36
C ILE A 25 -26.39 -0.73 3.28
N GLU A 26 -27.72 -0.65 3.12
CA GLU A 26 -28.55 0.20 3.98
C GLU A 26 -28.39 -0.15 5.46
N LEU A 27 -28.39 -1.45 5.79
CA LEU A 27 -28.20 -1.94 7.16
C LEU A 27 -26.80 -1.63 7.70
N TYR A 28 -25.76 -1.70 6.85
CA TYR A 28 -24.41 -1.28 7.26
C TYR A 28 -24.31 0.24 7.44
N SER A 29 -24.91 1.04 6.56
CA SER A 29 -24.95 2.50 6.70
C SER A 29 -25.68 2.93 7.96
N GLN A 30 -26.79 2.26 8.30
CA GLN A 30 -27.49 2.48 9.57
C GLN A 30 -26.65 2.05 10.76
N SER A 31 -25.93 0.92 10.66
CA SER A 31 -24.98 0.48 11.70
C SER A 31 -23.90 1.53 11.95
N LEU A 32 -23.39 2.16 10.89
CA LEU A 32 -22.42 3.25 10.96
C LEU A 32 -22.98 4.51 11.63
N GLN A 33 -24.22 4.91 11.31
CA GLN A 33 -24.86 6.09 11.91
C GLN A 33 -25.10 5.94 13.42
N VAL A 34 -25.33 4.71 13.90
CA VAL A 34 -25.55 4.41 15.32
C VAL A 34 -24.24 4.38 16.10
N GLU A 35 -23.10 4.15 15.45
CA GLU A 35 -21.80 4.06 16.09
C GLU A 35 -21.15 5.45 16.20
N GLN A 36 -21.18 6.08 17.39
CA GLN A 36 -20.67 7.45 17.60
C GLN A 36 -19.15 7.53 17.85
N SER A 37 -18.42 6.40 17.81
CA SER A 37 -16.98 6.35 18.09
C SER A 37 -16.15 6.33 16.79
N ALA A 38 -15.36 7.38 16.56
CA ALA A 38 -14.53 7.54 15.35
C ALA A 38 -13.56 6.37 15.12
N THR A 39 -13.06 5.74 16.18
CA THR A 39 -12.11 4.62 16.12
C THR A 39 -12.77 3.33 15.64
N VAL A 40 -14.04 3.12 15.98
CA VAL A 40 -14.82 1.94 15.55
C VAL A 40 -15.41 2.18 14.16
N LEU A 41 -15.73 3.42 13.82
CA LEU A 41 -16.18 3.83 12.49
C LEU A 41 -15.17 3.44 11.40
N GLY A 42 -13.88 3.71 11.64
CA GLY A 42 -12.80 3.35 10.70
C GLY A 42 -12.70 1.84 10.48
N ILE A 43 -12.75 1.04 11.56
CA ILE A 43 -12.73 -0.43 11.48
C ILE A 43 -13.94 -0.95 10.69
N PHE A 44 -15.12 -0.36 10.91
CA PHE A 44 -16.35 -0.75 10.22
C PHE A 44 -16.38 -0.33 8.74
N HIS A 45 -15.79 0.82 8.40
CA HIS A 45 -15.55 1.23 7.01
C HIS A 45 -14.55 0.32 6.32
N ILE A 46 -13.52 -0.15 7.01
CA ILE A 46 -12.58 -1.16 6.50
C ILE A 46 -13.30 -2.49 6.25
N PHE A 47 -14.16 -2.95 7.17
CA PHE A 47 -14.97 -4.16 6.94
C PHE A 47 -15.99 -4.01 5.82
N LEU A 48 -16.68 -2.87 5.74
CA LEU A 48 -17.60 -2.53 4.65
C LEU A 48 -16.86 -2.47 3.31
N ALA A 49 -15.67 -1.87 3.27
CA ALA A 49 -14.81 -1.83 2.09
C ALA A 49 -14.34 -3.23 1.70
N VAL A 50 -13.76 -4.00 2.61
CA VAL A 50 -13.30 -5.37 2.35
C VAL A 50 -14.45 -6.23 1.80
N PHE A 51 -15.65 -6.07 2.34
CA PHE A 51 -16.86 -6.72 1.88
C PHE A 51 -17.33 -6.26 0.48
N ILE A 52 -17.30 -4.96 0.23
CA ILE A 52 -17.55 -4.31 -1.07
C ILE A 52 -16.52 -4.75 -2.13
N LEU A 53 -15.27 -4.92 -1.71
CA LEU A 53 -14.10 -5.18 -2.53
C LEU A 53 -14.00 -6.65 -2.95
N HIS A 54 -14.39 -7.61 -2.09
CA HIS A 54 -13.92 -8.98 -2.26
C HIS A 54 -14.81 -10.00 -2.97
N ARG A 55 -16.15 -9.91 -3.06
CA ARG A 55 -16.93 -10.92 -3.83
C ARG A 55 -18.26 -10.42 -4.38
N GLY A 56 -18.36 -10.31 -5.71
CA GLY A 56 -19.64 -10.26 -6.46
C GLY A 56 -20.39 -8.93 -6.49
N ALA A 57 -20.36 -8.13 -5.41
CA ALA A 57 -21.10 -6.87 -5.33
C ALA A 57 -20.57 -5.78 -6.28
N ALA A 58 -19.23 -5.68 -6.47
CA ALA A 58 -18.64 -4.74 -7.42
C ALA A 58 -19.17 -4.95 -8.85
N SER A 59 -19.31 -6.21 -9.30
CA SER A 59 -19.89 -6.48 -10.63
C SER A 59 -21.38 -6.14 -10.71
N TYR A 60 -22.12 -6.27 -9.61
CA TYR A 60 -23.56 -5.98 -9.53
C TYR A 60 -23.86 -4.48 -9.55
N PHE A 61 -23.15 -3.68 -8.75
CA PHE A 61 -23.32 -2.22 -8.73
C PHE A 61 -22.75 -1.53 -9.98
N CYS A 62 -21.67 -2.07 -10.55
CA CYS A 62 -21.16 -1.59 -11.83
C CYS A 62 -22.15 -1.84 -12.98
N THR A 63 -23.04 -2.83 -12.89
CA THR A 63 -24.06 -3.11 -13.93
C THR A 63 -25.36 -2.33 -13.76
N LEU A 64 -25.61 -1.71 -12.61
CA LEU A 64 -26.81 -0.91 -12.36
C LEU A 64 -26.52 0.59 -12.53
N HIS A 65 -27.57 1.36 -12.80
CA HIS A 65 -27.54 2.81 -13.06
C HIS A 65 -27.13 3.68 -11.84
N GLU A 66 -26.56 3.06 -10.80
CA GLU A 66 -26.12 3.66 -9.53
C GLU A 66 -24.58 3.79 -9.45
N SER A 67 -23.87 3.63 -10.56
CA SER A 67 -22.40 3.65 -10.60
C SER A 67 -21.78 4.96 -10.06
N GLU A 68 -22.47 6.11 -10.14
CA GLU A 68 -22.01 7.39 -9.57
C GLU A 68 -22.03 7.39 -8.03
N SER A 69 -23.12 6.92 -7.41
CA SER A 69 -23.24 6.78 -5.94
C SER A 69 -22.18 5.82 -5.40
N TRP A 70 -21.93 4.76 -6.16
CA TRP A 70 -20.88 3.79 -5.85
C TRP A 70 -19.47 4.39 -5.91
N ILE A 71 -19.18 5.20 -6.93
CA ILE A 71 -17.90 5.91 -7.02
C ILE A 71 -17.70 6.84 -5.81
N GLN A 72 -18.73 7.59 -5.42
CA GLN A 72 -18.66 8.46 -4.24
C GLN A 72 -18.36 7.65 -2.98
N THR A 73 -19.05 6.51 -2.80
CA THR A 73 -18.80 5.61 -1.67
C THR A 73 -17.36 5.10 -1.66
N LEU A 74 -16.82 4.68 -2.82
CA LEU A 74 -15.43 4.24 -2.92
C LEU A 74 -14.44 5.38 -2.62
N GLN A 75 -14.76 6.60 -3.03
CA GLN A 75 -13.96 7.78 -2.75
C GLN A 75 -13.93 8.15 -1.27
N ASP A 76 -15.07 8.11 -0.58
CA ASP A 76 -15.16 8.44 0.85
C ASP A 76 -14.40 7.44 1.73
N VAL A 77 -14.33 6.18 1.29
CA VAL A 77 -13.69 5.11 2.06
C VAL A 77 -12.18 5.02 1.78
N LEU A 78 -11.72 5.46 0.60
CA LEU A 78 -10.34 5.33 0.14
C LEU A 78 -9.26 5.84 1.12
N PRO A 79 -9.44 6.96 1.85
CA PRO A 79 -8.47 7.46 2.83
C PRO A 79 -8.24 6.51 4.02
N PHE A 80 -9.25 5.72 4.38
CA PHE A 80 -9.22 4.84 5.55
C PHE A 80 -8.66 3.44 5.25
N LEU A 81 -8.33 3.16 3.99
CA LEU A 81 -7.86 1.85 3.55
C LEU A 81 -6.34 1.70 3.67
N GLY A 82 -5.91 0.57 4.23
CA GLY A 82 -4.52 0.12 4.15
C GLY A 82 -4.09 -0.20 2.71
N TYR A 83 -2.79 -0.31 2.49
CA TYR A 83 -2.16 -0.37 1.16
C TYR A 83 -2.79 -1.40 0.20
N ILE A 84 -2.98 -2.64 0.66
CA ILE A 84 -3.57 -3.73 -0.14
C ILE A 84 -5.03 -3.43 -0.52
N HIS A 85 -5.83 -2.96 0.43
CA HIS A 85 -7.24 -2.65 0.20
C HIS A 85 -7.42 -1.38 -0.65
N LYS A 86 -6.49 -0.43 -0.53
CA LYS A 86 -6.43 0.78 -1.36
C LYS A 86 -6.26 0.42 -2.84
N CYS A 87 -5.37 -0.53 -3.16
CA CYS A 87 -5.21 -1.04 -4.53
C CYS A 87 -6.53 -1.59 -5.10
N LEU A 88 -7.18 -2.49 -4.34
CA LEU A 88 -8.46 -3.09 -4.76
C LEU A 88 -9.56 -2.04 -4.95
N CYS A 89 -9.56 -1.00 -4.11
CA CYS A 89 -10.59 0.05 -4.13
C CYS A 89 -10.45 0.88 -5.39
N LEU A 90 -9.23 1.33 -5.69
CA LEU A 90 -8.89 2.02 -6.92
C LEU A 90 -9.20 1.16 -8.15
N ALA A 91 -8.87 -0.14 -8.12
CA ALA A 91 -9.18 -1.05 -9.20
C ALA A 91 -10.70 -1.08 -9.47
N ASN A 92 -11.52 -1.18 -8.43
CA ASN A 92 -12.98 -1.23 -8.57
C ASN A 92 -13.57 0.12 -8.99
N ARG A 93 -13.06 1.24 -8.47
CA ARG A 93 -13.47 2.59 -8.89
C ARG A 93 -13.15 2.83 -10.36
N ALA A 94 -11.98 2.37 -10.84
CA ALA A 94 -11.63 2.40 -12.25
C ALA A 94 -12.62 1.62 -13.12
N GLN A 95 -13.11 0.46 -12.67
CA GLN A 95 -14.15 -0.29 -13.39
C GLN A 95 -15.47 0.49 -13.50
N SER A 96 -15.86 1.18 -12.44
CA SER A 96 -17.07 2.00 -12.45
C SER A 96 -16.93 3.19 -13.39
N HIS A 97 -15.76 3.84 -13.42
CA HIS A 97 -15.44 4.88 -14.39
C HIS A 97 -15.44 4.35 -15.84
N LEU A 98 -14.95 3.14 -16.09
CA LEU A 98 -15.05 2.50 -17.41
C LEU A 98 -16.51 2.31 -17.85
N ASN A 99 -17.38 1.91 -16.94
CA ASN A 99 -18.80 1.69 -17.23
C ASN A 99 -19.56 2.99 -17.50
N LEU A 100 -19.12 4.10 -16.90
CA LEU A 100 -19.65 5.45 -17.12
C LEU A 100 -18.94 6.20 -18.27
N GLU A 101 -18.07 5.53 -19.02
CA GLU A 101 -17.30 6.12 -20.11
C GLU A 101 -16.36 7.27 -19.70
N GLN A 102 -16.00 7.33 -18.42
CA GLN A 102 -15.09 8.31 -17.83
C GLN A 102 -13.63 7.84 -17.94
N TRP A 103 -13.15 7.71 -19.18
CA TRP A 103 -11.88 7.04 -19.51
C TRP A 103 -10.66 7.64 -18.79
N ALA A 104 -10.56 8.96 -18.73
CA ALA A 104 -9.42 9.65 -18.12
C ALA A 104 -9.32 9.39 -16.61
N LYS A 105 -10.47 9.40 -15.91
CA LYS A 105 -10.55 9.05 -14.48
C LYS A 105 -10.19 7.58 -14.23
N ALA A 106 -10.67 6.68 -15.09
CA ALA A 106 -10.32 5.26 -15.02
C ALA A 106 -8.80 5.03 -15.14
N ILE A 107 -8.12 5.73 -16.05
CA ILE A 107 -6.66 5.64 -16.19
C ILE A 107 -5.94 6.14 -14.95
N MET A 108 -6.39 7.26 -14.36
CA MET A 108 -5.79 7.78 -13.13
C MET A 108 -5.87 6.77 -11.98
N ASP A 109 -7.04 6.18 -11.76
CA ASP A 109 -7.22 5.16 -10.73
C ASP A 109 -6.37 3.90 -11.01
N CYS A 110 -6.31 3.47 -12.26
CA CYS A 110 -5.46 2.34 -12.66
C CYS A 110 -3.97 2.63 -12.44
N ASN A 111 -3.49 3.84 -12.76
CA ASN A 111 -2.10 4.22 -12.53
C ASN A 111 -1.75 4.14 -11.04
N ARG A 112 -2.62 4.69 -10.19
CA ARG A 112 -2.43 4.67 -8.73
C ARG A 112 -2.49 3.24 -8.18
N ALA A 113 -3.39 2.40 -8.69
CA ALA A 113 -3.42 0.99 -8.30
C ALA A 113 -2.14 0.24 -8.74
N LEU A 114 -1.55 0.56 -9.89
CA LEU A 114 -0.32 -0.07 -10.37
C LEU A 114 0.95 0.44 -9.67
N GLU A 115 0.93 1.65 -9.12
CA GLU A 115 1.96 2.13 -8.19
C GLU A 115 1.97 1.28 -6.91
N ILE A 116 0.79 0.83 -6.46
CA ILE A 116 0.62 0.01 -5.26
C ILE A 116 0.97 -1.45 -5.54
N ASP A 117 0.33 -2.05 -6.54
CA ASP A 117 0.61 -3.41 -7.02
C ASP A 117 0.81 -3.42 -8.54
N SER A 118 2.07 -3.47 -8.94
CA SER A 118 2.46 -3.47 -10.36
C SER A 118 2.17 -4.78 -11.10
N LYS A 119 1.75 -5.85 -10.40
CA LYS A 119 1.48 -7.18 -10.97
C LYS A 119 -0.02 -7.50 -11.03
N MET A 120 -0.89 -6.53 -10.79
CA MET A 120 -2.33 -6.74 -10.81
C MET A 120 -2.90 -6.76 -12.25
N GLU A 121 -3.07 -7.96 -12.82
CA GLU A 121 -3.56 -8.18 -14.20
C GLU A 121 -4.90 -7.48 -14.50
N LYS A 122 -5.87 -7.51 -13.57
CA LYS A 122 -7.16 -6.83 -13.76
C LYS A 122 -7.03 -5.33 -13.97
N VAL A 123 -6.08 -4.68 -13.29
CA VAL A 123 -5.88 -3.24 -13.38
C VAL A 123 -5.22 -2.88 -14.71
N LEU A 124 -4.20 -3.65 -15.11
CA LEU A 124 -3.58 -3.52 -16.43
C LEU A 124 -4.61 -3.68 -17.56
N TYR A 125 -5.49 -4.69 -17.47
CA TYR A 125 -6.54 -4.91 -18.44
C TYR A 125 -7.55 -3.73 -18.50
N ARG A 126 -8.00 -3.24 -17.34
CA ARG A 126 -8.89 -2.07 -17.24
C ARG A 126 -8.25 -0.80 -17.80
N ARG A 127 -6.95 -0.58 -17.54
CA ARG A 127 -6.20 0.55 -18.10
C ARG A 127 -6.10 0.44 -19.62
N ALA A 128 -5.81 -0.74 -20.15
CA ALA A 128 -5.78 -0.98 -21.59
C ALA A 128 -7.15 -0.72 -22.26
N GLN A 129 -8.26 -1.08 -21.60
CA GLN A 129 -9.61 -0.74 -22.07
C GLN A 129 -9.84 0.77 -22.15
N ALA A 130 -9.48 1.52 -21.12
CA ALA A 130 -9.60 2.98 -21.15
C ALA A 130 -8.71 3.62 -22.22
N LEU A 131 -7.46 3.16 -22.34
CA LEU A 131 -6.51 3.64 -23.35
C LEU A 131 -6.98 3.36 -24.78
N GLU A 132 -7.60 2.20 -25.04
CA GLU A 132 -8.22 1.88 -26.33
C GLU A 132 -9.29 2.89 -26.72
N LYS A 133 -10.10 3.32 -25.75
CA LYS A 133 -11.21 4.27 -25.94
C LYS A 133 -10.73 5.70 -26.14
N ILE A 134 -9.67 6.10 -25.46
CA ILE A 134 -9.02 7.41 -25.64
C ILE A 134 -8.26 7.47 -26.98
N GLY A 135 -7.84 6.32 -27.52
CA GLY A 135 -7.12 6.22 -28.78
C GLY A 135 -5.63 5.99 -28.64
N LEU A 136 -5.13 5.72 -27.44
CA LEU A 136 -3.74 5.34 -27.13
C LEU A 136 -3.57 3.81 -27.23
N LYS A 137 -3.72 3.27 -28.43
CA LYS A 137 -3.70 1.81 -28.70
C LYS A 137 -2.32 1.18 -28.49
N ALA A 138 -1.23 1.89 -28.78
CA ALA A 138 0.12 1.38 -28.56
C ALA A 138 0.41 1.19 -27.07
N SER A 139 -0.03 2.12 -26.23
CA SER A 139 0.07 2.00 -24.78
C SER A 139 -0.85 0.89 -24.25
N ALA A 140 -2.07 0.78 -24.78
CA ALA A 140 -2.98 -0.32 -24.45
C ALA A 140 -2.36 -1.68 -24.80
N HIS A 141 -1.70 -1.80 -25.96
CA HIS A 141 -1.06 -3.04 -26.39
C HIS A 141 0.02 -3.50 -25.41
N LYS A 142 0.90 -2.59 -24.97
CA LYS A 142 1.95 -2.87 -23.97
C LYS A 142 1.37 -3.35 -22.64
N ASP A 143 0.26 -2.73 -22.19
CA ASP A 143 -0.42 -3.16 -20.96
C ASP A 143 -0.99 -4.57 -21.10
N LEU A 144 -1.55 -4.92 -22.26
CA LEU A 144 -2.09 -6.25 -22.54
C LEU A 144 -0.99 -7.31 -22.67
N GLU A 145 0.17 -6.97 -23.24
CA GLU A 145 1.35 -7.85 -23.26
C GLU A 145 1.79 -8.19 -21.84
N ARG A 146 1.89 -7.17 -20.97
CA ARG A 146 2.19 -7.38 -19.55
C ARG A 146 1.12 -8.19 -18.83
N CYS A 147 -0.16 -8.05 -19.17
CA CYS A 147 -1.21 -8.93 -18.65
C CYS A 147 -0.93 -10.40 -19.00
N LEU A 148 -0.53 -10.70 -20.24
CA LEU A 148 -0.25 -12.07 -20.68
C LEU A 148 0.98 -12.68 -20.01
N GLU A 149 1.98 -11.88 -19.69
CA GLU A 149 3.15 -12.31 -18.92
C GLU A 149 2.76 -12.76 -17.50
N ILE A 150 1.77 -12.09 -16.90
CA ILE A 150 1.30 -12.39 -15.54
C ILE A 150 0.31 -13.56 -15.55
N ALA A 151 -0.72 -13.49 -16.39
CA ALA A 151 -1.77 -14.50 -16.47
C ALA A 151 -2.25 -14.70 -17.92
N PRO A 152 -2.14 -15.94 -18.45
CA PRO A 152 -2.63 -16.22 -19.80
C PRO A 152 -4.16 -16.17 -19.84
N SER A 153 -4.71 -15.16 -20.51
CA SER A 153 -6.16 -14.96 -20.66
C SER A 153 -6.56 -14.90 -22.13
N SER A 154 -7.58 -15.66 -22.52
CA SER A 154 -8.11 -15.66 -23.88
C SER A 154 -8.74 -14.32 -24.26
N ALA A 155 -9.34 -13.61 -23.30
CA ALA A 155 -9.93 -12.29 -23.50
C ALA A 155 -8.85 -11.24 -23.81
N VAL A 156 -7.69 -11.32 -23.16
CA VAL A 156 -6.55 -10.42 -23.38
C VAL A 156 -5.98 -10.65 -24.79
N LYS A 157 -5.79 -11.91 -25.20
CA LYS A 157 -5.31 -12.26 -26.55
C LYS A 157 -6.23 -11.72 -27.65
N ALA A 158 -7.54 -11.90 -27.51
CA ALA A 158 -8.51 -11.37 -28.48
C ALA A 158 -8.45 -9.82 -28.56
N MET A 159 -8.17 -9.15 -27.45
CA MET A 159 -8.03 -7.70 -27.43
C MET A 159 -6.75 -7.22 -28.11
N ILE A 160 -5.64 -7.94 -27.93
CA ILE A 160 -4.37 -7.69 -28.62
C ILE A 160 -4.56 -7.82 -30.13
N GLU A 161 -5.17 -8.91 -30.60
CA GLU A 161 -5.45 -9.12 -32.03
C GLU A 161 -6.32 -8.00 -32.62
N LYS A 162 -7.30 -7.50 -31.85
CA LYS A 162 -8.14 -6.36 -32.26
C LYS A 162 -7.34 -5.06 -32.41
N LEU A 163 -6.24 -4.91 -31.66
CA LEU A 163 -5.42 -3.69 -31.62
C LEU A 163 -4.20 -3.76 -32.54
N ALA A 164 -3.75 -4.95 -32.96
CA ALA A 164 -2.52 -5.17 -33.73
C ALA A 164 -2.38 -4.32 -35.01
N ASN A 165 -3.49 -3.96 -35.67
CA ASN A 165 -3.49 -3.17 -36.90
C ASN A 165 -3.94 -1.71 -36.71
N LYS A 166 -4.08 -1.24 -35.47
CA LYS A 166 -4.60 0.10 -35.18
C LYS A 166 -3.48 1.00 -34.67
N GLN A 167 -3.34 2.16 -35.32
CA GLN A 167 -2.44 3.22 -34.86
C GLN A 167 -3.14 4.14 -33.87
N ASP A 168 -2.34 4.82 -33.06
CA ASP A 168 -2.80 5.82 -32.10
C ASP A 168 -3.58 6.95 -32.79
N ALA A 169 -4.50 7.57 -32.06
CA ALA A 169 -5.20 8.75 -32.56
C ALA A 169 -4.22 9.93 -32.71
N GLU A 170 -4.28 10.65 -33.83
CA GLU A 170 -3.40 11.81 -34.08
C GLU A 170 -3.68 12.97 -33.12
N VAL A 171 -4.92 13.11 -32.69
CA VAL A 171 -5.35 14.12 -31.70
C VAL A 171 -6.17 13.40 -30.64
N ILE A 172 -5.80 13.62 -29.39
CA ILE A 172 -6.46 13.03 -28.23
C ILE A 172 -7.04 14.19 -27.41
N ASP A 173 -8.36 14.24 -27.32
CA ASP A 173 -9.05 15.16 -26.42
C ASP A 173 -9.21 14.48 -25.06
N VAL A 174 -8.41 14.91 -24.09
CA VAL A 174 -8.48 14.41 -22.71
C VAL A 174 -9.18 15.49 -21.90
N PRO A 175 -10.38 15.22 -21.34
CA PRO A 175 -11.03 16.18 -20.47
C PRO A 175 -10.12 16.47 -19.28
N CYS A 176 -10.07 17.73 -18.85
CA CYS A 176 -9.38 18.10 -17.62
C CYS A 176 -9.97 17.30 -16.46
N VAL A 177 -9.18 16.41 -15.87
CA VAL A 177 -9.57 15.69 -14.66
C VAL A 177 -8.95 16.43 -13.49
N GLU A 178 -9.79 16.99 -12.63
CA GLU A 178 -9.34 17.49 -11.34
C GLU A 178 -8.76 16.31 -10.57
N LYS A 179 -7.47 16.41 -10.25
CA LYS A 179 -6.82 15.49 -9.33
C LYS A 179 -7.56 15.58 -8.00
N GLY A 180 -8.16 14.48 -7.55
CA GLY A 180 -8.82 14.43 -6.25
C GLY A 180 -7.87 14.90 -5.15
N ASP A 181 -8.42 15.54 -4.11
CA ASP A 181 -7.64 16.20 -3.05
C ASP A 181 -6.62 15.27 -2.36
N GLU A 182 -6.79 13.96 -2.49
CA GLU A 182 -5.85 12.92 -2.07
C GLU A 182 -4.46 12.96 -2.74
N ILE A 183 -4.27 13.79 -3.77
CA ILE A 183 -2.98 14.03 -4.46
C ILE A 183 -2.35 15.36 -3.99
N ARG A 184 -3.12 16.24 -3.33
CA ARG A 184 -2.54 17.38 -2.64
C ARG A 184 -1.83 16.86 -1.41
N SER A 185 -0.53 17.12 -1.37
CA SER A 185 0.22 17.05 -0.13
C SER A 185 -0.47 17.97 0.86
N ASP A 186 -0.89 17.46 2.02
CA ASP A 186 -1.38 18.30 3.13
C ASP A 186 -0.25 19.17 3.73
N SER A 187 0.99 18.90 3.32
CA SER A 187 2.16 19.72 3.63
C SER A 187 2.02 21.13 3.06
N ASP A 188 2.25 22.12 3.91
CA ASP A 188 2.36 23.50 3.48
C ASP A 188 3.42 23.66 2.39
N PHE A 189 3.14 24.57 1.45
CA PHE A 189 4.11 24.92 0.42
C PHE A 189 5.36 25.52 1.06
N VAL A 190 6.49 24.81 0.91
CA VAL A 190 7.81 25.34 1.27
C VAL A 190 8.40 26.01 0.04
N GLU A 191 8.68 27.31 0.14
CA GLU A 191 9.38 28.04 -0.91
C GLU A 191 10.85 27.60 -0.95
N ILE A 192 11.22 26.85 -1.99
CA ILE A 192 12.60 26.44 -2.22
C ILE A 192 13.26 27.50 -3.08
N ALA A 193 14.10 28.33 -2.46
CA ALA A 193 14.97 29.25 -3.18
C ALA A 193 16.07 28.43 -3.89
N ILE A 194 15.88 28.19 -5.18
CA ILE A 194 16.91 27.61 -6.04
C ILE A 194 17.68 28.79 -6.64
N ASP A 195 18.91 29.00 -6.19
CA ASP A 195 19.85 29.89 -6.87
C ASP A 195 20.26 29.24 -8.18
N ILE A 196 19.57 29.59 -9.27
CA ILE A 196 19.91 29.17 -10.61
C ILE A 196 21.08 30.07 -11.06
N PRO A 197 22.32 29.57 -11.16
CA PRO A 197 23.41 30.37 -11.69
C PRO A 197 23.14 30.58 -13.18
N ARG A 198 22.72 31.79 -13.56
CA ARG A 198 22.68 32.20 -14.97
C ARG A 198 24.12 32.41 -15.44
N GLN A 199 24.76 31.34 -15.91
CA GLN A 199 25.94 31.47 -16.74
C GLN A 199 25.52 31.52 -18.21
N SER A 200 25.95 32.61 -18.84
CA SER A 200 25.85 32.92 -20.25
C SER A 200 26.34 31.77 -21.13
N VAL A 201 25.62 31.57 -22.22
CA VAL A 201 25.87 30.62 -23.30
C VAL A 201 27.29 30.78 -23.88
N GLU A 202 28.13 29.75 -23.72
CA GLU A 202 29.13 29.35 -24.71
C GLU A 202 29.14 27.81 -24.87
N LYS A 203 28.75 27.40 -26.10
CA LYS A 203 29.00 26.18 -26.89
C LYS A 203 30.41 25.55 -26.66
N VAL A 204 30.73 24.25 -26.75
CA VAL A 204 30.23 22.95 -27.28
C VAL A 204 31.04 21.87 -26.50
N GLU A 205 30.56 20.67 -26.16
CA GLU A 205 30.76 19.44 -26.95
C GLU A 205 29.91 18.26 -26.45
N GLU A 206 29.43 17.50 -27.44
CA GLU A 206 28.67 16.26 -27.34
C GLU A 206 29.51 15.08 -26.82
N SER A 207 28.87 14.20 -26.05
CA SER A 207 29.04 12.75 -26.14
C SER A 207 27.89 12.13 -25.32
N ALA A 208 26.77 11.79 -25.98
CA ALA A 208 26.49 10.45 -26.51
C ALA A 208 26.32 9.39 -25.40
N ALA A 209 25.09 8.88 -25.37
CA ALA A 209 24.62 7.82 -24.48
C ALA A 209 25.47 6.56 -24.53
N GLN A 210 25.48 5.80 -23.44
CA GLN A 210 25.38 4.34 -23.51
C GLN A 210 24.91 3.73 -22.18
N SER A 211 23.78 3.05 -22.29
CA SER A 211 23.41 1.89 -21.50
C SER A 211 24.49 0.81 -21.59
N SER A 212 24.79 0.14 -20.48
CA SER A 212 25.26 -1.24 -20.51
C SER A 212 24.91 -1.93 -19.19
N GLU A 213 24.09 -2.95 -19.30
CA GLU A 213 24.01 -4.09 -18.39
C GLU A 213 25.36 -4.82 -18.30
N ASP A 214 25.50 -5.60 -17.22
CA ASP A 214 26.53 -6.61 -16.92
C ASP A 214 27.97 -6.17 -16.64
N ALA A 215 28.35 -6.19 -15.35
CA ALA A 215 29.01 -7.37 -14.75
C ALA A 215 29.84 -7.02 -13.49
N ALA A 216 29.88 -8.02 -12.59
CA ALA A 216 30.87 -8.27 -11.53
C ALA A 216 30.78 -7.46 -10.22
N VAL A 217 30.34 -8.20 -9.19
CA VAL A 217 30.54 -7.94 -7.75
C VAL A 217 32.03 -7.88 -7.43
N PRO A 218 32.46 -6.89 -6.64
CA PRO A 218 33.31 -7.19 -5.49
C PRO A 218 32.62 -6.79 -4.19
N ASN A 219 32.72 -7.69 -3.21
CA ASN A 219 32.35 -7.47 -1.82
C ASN A 219 32.99 -6.18 -1.27
N GLU A 220 32.25 -5.08 -1.27
CA GLU A 220 32.46 -4.00 -0.32
C GLU A 220 31.32 -4.06 0.69
N VAL A 221 31.68 -4.22 1.96
CA VAL A 221 30.75 -4.13 3.08
C VAL A 221 30.22 -2.70 3.10
N THR A 222 29.04 -2.47 2.51
CA THR A 222 28.36 -1.18 2.55
C THR A 222 28.04 -0.83 4.00
N GLN A 223 28.84 0.04 4.60
CA GLN A 223 28.48 0.68 5.87
C GLN A 223 27.32 1.65 5.59
N PHE A 224 26.11 1.24 5.96
CA PHE A 224 24.93 2.08 5.90
C PHE A 224 25.06 3.22 6.93
N ARG A 225 24.78 4.45 6.51
CA ARG A 225 24.76 5.61 7.41
C ARG A 225 23.41 5.69 8.11
N VAL A 226 23.38 6.22 9.34
CA VAL A 226 22.13 6.43 10.08
C VAL A 226 21.20 7.32 9.23
N PRO A 227 19.98 6.86 8.92
CA PRO A 227 19.04 7.58 8.07
C PRO A 227 18.48 8.78 8.82
N THR A 228 18.53 9.96 8.19
CA THR A 228 17.88 11.18 8.70
C THR A 228 16.52 11.41 8.06
N THR A 229 16.20 10.68 6.99
CA THR A 229 14.93 10.79 6.25
C THR A 229 14.36 9.41 5.95
N LEU A 230 13.03 9.31 5.91
CA LEU A 230 12.35 8.06 5.58
C LEU A 230 12.74 7.54 4.19
N ARG A 231 12.93 8.43 3.20
CA ARG A 231 13.34 8.04 1.85
C ARG A 231 14.70 7.33 1.83
N GLN A 232 15.64 7.79 2.66
CA GLN A 232 16.94 7.14 2.81
C GLN A 232 16.76 5.77 3.46
N PHE A 233 16.00 5.70 4.56
CA PHE A 233 15.68 4.43 5.22
C PHE A 233 15.01 3.42 4.28
N SER A 234 14.01 3.82 3.48
CA SER A 234 13.34 2.94 2.52
C SER A 234 14.23 2.50 1.36
N LYS A 235 15.28 3.26 1.03
CA LYS A 235 16.30 2.84 0.05
C LYS A 235 17.23 1.81 0.68
N ASP A 236 17.75 2.12 1.87
CA ASP A 236 18.66 1.26 2.62
C ASP A 236 17.95 -0.08 2.96
N TYR A 237 16.67 -0.04 3.34
CA TYR A 237 15.86 -1.24 3.58
C TYR A 237 15.77 -2.14 2.34
N ARG A 238 15.55 -1.59 1.14
CA ARG A 238 15.49 -2.38 -0.11
C ARG A 238 16.82 -3.07 -0.42
N GLU A 239 17.94 -2.46 -0.05
CA GLU A 239 19.26 -3.08 -0.18
C GLU A 239 19.48 -4.17 0.90
N LEU A 240 19.05 -3.90 2.14
CA LEU A 240 19.13 -4.81 3.29
C LEU A 240 18.15 -5.99 3.20
N GLU A 241 17.05 -5.86 2.45
CA GLU A 241 16.08 -6.92 2.20
C GLU A 241 16.69 -8.11 1.44
N ARG A 242 17.77 -7.87 0.70
CA ARG A 242 18.53 -8.92 -0.01
C ARG A 242 19.54 -9.63 0.88
N LEU A 243 19.82 -9.10 2.07
CA LEU A 243 20.81 -9.60 3.01
C LEU A 243 20.16 -10.35 4.18
N PRO A 244 20.92 -11.13 4.97
CA PRO A 244 20.41 -11.78 6.17
C PRO A 244 19.72 -10.78 7.11
N PRO A 245 18.67 -11.21 7.84
CA PRO A 245 17.89 -10.31 8.70
C PRO A 245 18.73 -9.69 9.83
N GLU A 246 19.83 -10.34 10.23
CA GLU A 246 20.78 -9.81 11.22
C GLU A 246 21.38 -8.45 10.80
N ASN A 247 21.61 -8.24 9.50
CA ASN A 247 22.17 -6.99 8.99
C ASN A 247 21.17 -5.85 9.09
N PHE A 248 19.90 -6.13 8.81
CA PHE A 248 18.83 -5.16 8.98
C PHE A 248 18.64 -4.80 10.45
N ALA A 249 18.64 -5.78 11.36
CA ALA A 249 18.52 -5.53 12.79
C ALA A 249 19.72 -4.72 13.35
N LYS A 250 20.95 -5.01 12.91
CA LYS A 250 22.13 -4.19 13.27
C LYS A 250 22.02 -2.75 12.78
N TYR A 251 21.57 -2.56 11.54
CA TYR A 251 21.32 -1.23 11.00
C TYR A 251 20.21 -0.51 11.79
N PHE A 252 19.11 -1.19 12.11
CA PHE A 252 18.00 -0.61 12.85
C PHE A 252 18.41 -0.18 14.27
N LEU A 253 19.20 -1.00 14.97
CA LEU A 253 19.74 -0.66 16.29
C LEU A 253 20.74 0.50 16.26
N SER A 254 21.33 0.81 15.10
CA SER A 254 22.18 2.01 14.95
C SER A 254 21.38 3.32 14.87
N ILE A 255 20.06 3.23 14.72
CA ILE A 255 19.15 4.38 14.65
C ILE A 255 18.80 4.81 16.09
N PRO A 256 18.97 6.08 16.47
CA PRO A 256 18.56 6.55 17.78
C PRO A 256 17.05 6.35 18.04
N THR A 257 16.69 5.81 19.20
CA THR A 257 15.31 5.55 19.61
C THR A 257 14.45 6.83 19.63
N THR A 258 15.07 7.99 19.90
CA THR A 258 14.40 9.30 19.95
C THR A 258 13.79 9.75 18.62
N ILE A 259 14.27 9.23 17.48
CA ILE A 259 13.77 9.64 16.17
C ILE A 259 12.73 8.67 15.59
N TYR A 260 12.42 7.56 16.25
CA TYR A 260 11.54 6.51 15.73
C TYR A 260 10.16 7.05 15.31
N SER A 261 9.48 7.80 16.19
CA SER A 261 8.16 8.35 15.88
C SER A 261 8.18 9.35 14.72
N SER A 262 9.26 10.14 14.58
CA SER A 262 9.43 11.13 13.50
C SER A 262 9.89 10.52 12.17
N LEU A 263 10.67 9.44 12.24
CA LEU A 263 11.29 8.81 11.07
C LEU A 263 10.35 7.79 10.44
N PHE A 264 9.70 6.96 11.26
CA PHE A 264 8.86 5.86 10.79
C PHE A 264 7.38 6.25 10.67
N GLY A 265 6.91 7.20 11.49
CA GLY A 265 5.62 7.87 11.36
C GLY A 265 4.46 6.93 10.99
N GLU A 266 3.70 7.27 9.95
CA GLU A 266 2.56 6.49 9.46
C GLU A 266 2.92 5.39 8.43
N LEU A 267 4.20 5.26 8.09
CA LEU A 267 4.69 4.55 6.90
C LEU A 267 5.53 3.32 7.25
N MET A 268 5.59 2.92 8.52
CA MET A 268 6.19 1.65 8.91
C MET A 268 5.28 0.50 8.47
N GLU A 269 5.87 -0.51 7.83
CA GLU A 269 5.15 -1.68 7.32
C GLU A 269 5.40 -2.91 8.19
N THR A 270 4.43 -3.83 8.27
CA THR A 270 4.53 -5.05 9.09
C THR A 270 5.72 -5.91 8.68
N GLU A 271 6.02 -6.02 7.38
CA GLU A 271 7.16 -6.81 6.89
C GLU A 271 8.50 -6.34 7.48
N MET A 272 8.65 -5.02 7.69
CA MET A 272 9.85 -4.45 8.29
C MET A 272 9.98 -4.89 9.76
N VAL A 273 8.87 -4.89 10.49
CA VAL A 273 8.83 -5.32 11.89
C VAL A 273 9.09 -6.83 11.99
N SER A 274 8.47 -7.64 11.14
CA SER A 274 8.70 -9.09 11.08
C SER A 274 10.18 -9.40 10.80
N ARG A 275 10.78 -8.68 9.85
CA ARG A 275 12.20 -8.85 9.52
C ARG A 275 13.11 -8.38 10.64
N LEU A 276 12.75 -7.30 11.33
CA LEU A 276 13.47 -6.81 12.52
C LEU A 276 13.47 -7.87 13.62
N ILE A 277 12.30 -8.42 13.98
CA ILE A 277 12.15 -9.45 15.02
C ILE A 277 13.02 -10.67 14.71
N ARG A 278 12.95 -11.19 13.47
CA ARG A 278 13.78 -12.32 13.02
C ARG A 278 15.28 -12.02 13.02
N GLY A 279 15.66 -10.75 12.87
CA GLY A 279 17.04 -10.33 13.00
C GLY A 279 17.48 -10.25 14.46
N LEU A 280 16.67 -9.67 15.33
CA LEU A 280 16.95 -9.49 16.75
C LEU A 280 17.14 -10.83 17.48
N ILE A 281 16.30 -11.83 17.20
CA ILE A 281 16.43 -13.16 17.81
C ILE A 281 17.79 -13.81 17.49
N LYS A 282 18.23 -13.76 16.23
CA LYS A 282 19.52 -14.29 15.80
C LYS A 282 20.71 -13.48 16.35
N LEU A 283 20.55 -12.18 16.52
CA LEU A 283 21.58 -11.33 17.13
C LEU A 283 21.74 -11.62 18.62
N LEU A 284 20.65 -11.93 19.33
CA LEU A 284 20.66 -12.38 20.72
C LEU A 284 21.29 -13.77 20.85
N GLU A 285 20.94 -14.72 19.99
CA GLU A 285 21.53 -16.06 19.96
C GLU A 285 23.04 -16.04 19.70
N SER A 286 23.49 -15.16 18.80
CA SER A 286 24.91 -14.97 18.50
C SER A 286 25.66 -14.08 19.51
N SER A 287 24.99 -13.59 20.56
CA SER A 287 25.53 -12.67 21.56
C SER A 287 26.18 -11.40 20.95
N SER A 288 25.71 -10.98 19.78
CA SER A 288 26.23 -9.81 19.05
C SER A 288 25.69 -8.49 19.58
N VAL A 289 24.58 -8.52 20.33
CA VAL A 289 23.84 -7.36 20.84
C VAL A 289 23.42 -7.66 22.28
N THR A 290 23.32 -6.62 23.13
CA THR A 290 22.89 -6.78 24.52
C THR A 290 21.37 -6.84 24.64
N ALA A 291 20.86 -7.59 25.61
CA ALA A 291 19.41 -7.67 25.88
C ALA A 291 18.78 -6.29 26.18
N ALA A 292 19.56 -5.36 26.77
CA ALA A 292 19.11 -4.00 27.06
C ALA A 292 18.88 -3.16 25.80
N GLU A 293 19.75 -3.26 24.79
CA GLU A 293 19.56 -2.55 23.50
C GLU A 293 18.32 -3.07 22.78
N VAL A 294 18.05 -4.38 22.88
CA VAL A 294 16.85 -4.99 22.28
C VAL A 294 15.58 -4.56 23.02
N SER A 295 15.57 -4.56 24.36
CA SER A 295 14.40 -4.08 25.09
C SER A 295 14.13 -2.60 24.83
N GLU A 296 15.16 -1.75 24.84
CA GLU A 296 15.00 -0.33 24.55
C GLU A 296 14.41 -0.10 23.15
N CYS A 297 14.89 -0.85 22.15
CA CYS A 297 14.38 -0.78 20.79
C CYS A 297 12.89 -1.19 20.70
N LEU A 298 12.51 -2.31 21.32
CA LEU A 298 11.12 -2.82 21.27
C LEU A 298 10.15 -1.90 22.03
N LEU A 299 10.58 -1.34 23.17
CA LEU A 299 9.77 -0.39 23.93
C LEU A 299 9.49 0.89 23.14
N HIS A 300 10.51 1.49 22.53
CA HIS A 300 10.31 2.70 21.72
C HIS A 300 9.64 2.44 20.37
N LEU A 301 9.72 1.21 19.86
CA LEU A 301 8.94 0.80 18.68
C LEU A 301 7.44 0.81 19.00
N ALA A 302 7.06 0.48 20.25
CA ALA A 302 5.67 0.49 20.70
C ALA A 302 5.02 1.88 20.72
N ASP A 303 5.84 2.95 20.76
CA ASP A 303 5.40 4.34 20.77
C ASP A 303 5.27 4.95 19.35
N VAL A 304 5.57 4.19 18.30
CA VAL A 304 5.45 4.65 16.91
C VAL A 304 3.95 4.74 16.52
N PRO A 305 3.53 5.79 15.79
CA PRO A 305 2.16 5.87 15.28
C PRO A 305 1.77 4.62 14.48
N ARG A 306 0.55 4.11 14.68
CA ARG A 306 0.03 2.87 14.06
C ARG A 306 0.71 1.57 14.52
N PHE A 307 1.52 1.59 15.59
CA PHE A 307 2.10 0.38 16.15
C PHE A 307 1.06 -0.70 16.50
N GLU A 308 -0.07 -0.33 17.12
CA GLU A 308 -1.17 -1.26 17.43
C GLU A 308 -1.71 -1.98 16.18
N LEU A 309 -1.74 -1.31 15.03
CA LEU A 309 -2.14 -1.91 13.75
C LEU A 309 -1.08 -2.90 13.27
N LEU A 310 0.21 -2.57 13.41
CA LEU A 310 1.32 -3.43 13.01
C LEU A 310 1.33 -4.74 13.80
N VAL A 311 1.16 -4.65 15.12
CA VAL A 311 1.10 -5.81 16.01
C VAL A 311 -0.07 -6.73 15.65
N MET A 312 -1.22 -6.16 15.27
CA MET A 312 -2.39 -6.94 14.87
C MET A 312 -2.16 -7.79 13.60
N PHE A 313 -1.17 -7.43 12.78
CA PHE A 313 -0.79 -8.17 11.57
C PHE A 313 0.44 -9.06 11.75
N LEU A 314 1.04 -9.13 12.95
CA LEU A 314 2.08 -10.10 13.24
C LEU A 314 1.48 -11.52 13.26
N GLY A 315 2.12 -12.44 12.55
CA GLY A 315 1.71 -13.83 12.52
C GLY A 315 2.15 -14.59 13.76
N ASP A 316 1.73 -15.85 13.87
CA ASP A 316 2.04 -16.70 15.03
C ASP A 316 3.55 -16.98 15.16
N ASP A 317 4.27 -17.02 14.04
CA ASP A 317 5.72 -17.26 14.04
C ASP A 317 6.48 -16.04 14.60
N GLU A 318 6.11 -14.81 14.21
CA GLU A 318 6.71 -13.60 14.77
C GLU A 318 6.39 -13.43 16.26
N LYS A 319 5.18 -13.81 16.69
CA LYS A 319 4.79 -13.78 18.11
C LYS A 319 5.59 -14.79 18.94
N LYS A 320 5.86 -15.98 18.40
CA LYS A 320 6.76 -16.96 19.04
C LYS A 320 8.19 -16.43 19.12
N ASP A 321 8.69 -15.79 18.07
CA ASP A 321 10.01 -15.18 18.07
C ASP A 321 10.11 -14.08 19.14
N LEU A 322 9.08 -13.22 19.26
CA LEU A 322 9.00 -12.20 20.31
C LEU A 322 8.92 -12.80 21.72
N ALA A 323 8.16 -13.88 21.90
CA ALA A 323 8.08 -14.60 23.18
C ALA A 323 9.45 -15.17 23.58
N SER A 324 10.21 -15.71 22.62
CA SER A 324 11.59 -16.17 22.81
C SER A 324 12.52 -15.01 23.20
N ILE A 325 12.41 -13.86 22.53
CA ILE A 325 13.18 -12.65 22.88
C ILE A 325 12.88 -12.24 24.33
N CYS A 326 11.62 -12.27 24.77
CA CYS A 326 11.23 -11.89 26.13
C CYS A 326 11.90 -12.74 27.23
N LEU A 327 12.31 -13.98 26.94
CA LEU A 327 13.04 -14.83 27.89
C LEU A 327 14.45 -14.29 28.22
N HIS A 328 15.00 -13.47 27.33
CA HIS A 328 16.33 -12.86 27.49
C HIS A 328 16.28 -11.47 28.11
N LEU A 329 15.08 -10.88 28.28
CA LEU A 329 14.89 -9.53 28.79
C LEU A 329 14.70 -9.49 30.32
N THR A 330 14.73 -8.28 30.88
CA THR A 330 14.36 -8.08 32.29
C THR A 330 12.88 -8.38 32.50
N GLU A 331 12.51 -8.84 33.70
CA GLU A 331 11.12 -9.21 34.01
C GLU A 331 10.15 -8.03 33.83
N SER A 332 10.58 -6.80 34.15
CA SER A 332 9.76 -5.59 33.94
C SER A 332 9.52 -5.29 32.45
N ASP A 333 10.57 -5.38 31.63
CA ASP A 333 10.47 -5.05 30.20
C ASP A 333 9.71 -6.14 29.45
N ALA A 334 9.93 -7.40 29.81
CA ALA A 334 9.23 -8.55 29.24
C ALA A 334 7.72 -8.47 29.46
N VAL A 335 7.26 -8.08 30.65
CA VAL A 335 5.82 -7.89 30.94
C VAL A 335 5.22 -6.79 30.06
N PHE A 336 5.90 -5.65 29.96
CA PHE A 336 5.40 -4.52 29.16
C PHE A 336 5.37 -4.84 27.66
N ILE A 337 6.39 -5.53 27.16
CA ILE A 337 6.44 -5.98 25.76
C ILE A 337 5.35 -7.01 25.49
N ARG A 338 5.12 -7.98 26.39
CA ARG A 338 4.01 -8.95 26.23
C ARG A 338 2.65 -8.27 26.14
N GLU A 339 2.40 -7.29 27.00
CA GLU A 339 1.14 -6.53 26.99
C GLU A 339 0.99 -5.70 25.71
N LYS A 340 2.03 -4.95 25.31
CA LYS A 340 1.98 -4.08 24.13
C LYS A 340 1.95 -4.84 22.80
N TYR A 341 2.55 -6.02 22.74
CA TYR A 341 2.63 -6.83 21.52
C TYR A 341 1.53 -7.89 21.43
N HIS A 342 0.54 -7.89 22.34
CA HIS A 342 -0.58 -8.84 22.38
C HIS A 342 -0.11 -10.30 22.29
N LEU A 343 0.92 -10.63 23.08
CA LEU A 343 1.44 -11.99 23.23
C LEU A 343 0.53 -12.73 24.23
N GLU A 344 0.01 -13.89 23.84
CA GLU A 344 -0.76 -14.73 24.75
C GLU A 344 0.19 -15.32 25.81
N ASP A 345 -0.18 -15.25 27.08
CA ASP A 345 0.54 -15.95 28.13
C ASP A 345 0.26 -17.46 27.98
N GLU A 346 1.31 -18.25 27.69
CA GLU A 346 1.26 -19.72 27.68
C GLU A 346 0.95 -20.31 29.07
#